data_AF-A0A2H5Z8I1-F1
#
_entry.id   AF-A0A2H5Z8I1-F1
#
_cell.length_a   1.000
_cell.length_b   1.000
_cell.length_c   1.000
_cell.angle_alpha   90.00
_cell.angle_beta   90.00
_cell.angle_gamma   90.00
#
_symmetry.space_group_name_H-M   'P 1'
#
loop_
_entity.id
_entity.type
_entity.pdbx_description
1 polymer ?
#
loop_
_entity_poly.entity_id
_entity_poly.type
_entity_poly.pdbx_seq_one_letter_code
_entity_poly.pdbx_strand_id
1 'polypeptide(L)'
;MGSAPSRPLREPVPAGVIETLGTAFTLLNRRPYLMLVLVALDCLQWLGPRISGGELFRLVGNYLTAAGAMPTDQRTALQGLGADFDLLLLLTTLIPSLVAVLGPQTFAVPFRPPVVEPVPLVASIVLVGLFVFGVVLGMCYWTILGAVVRGERLRLAALLRTGLRNSVMMLTYFGILVLGLMGITVIASLTLAVATVVGLGVPVLSLATPIFLIAGLVFYLGTFFVEDAIVLSGAGPFRAVQYSIGILRVAFWPTLRFIGAVSMIQLGLPLALRVFTGNVLAIPFALVSYAYVATALVLASLLFYRERVILVLRGQAVRASRTEVEER
;
A
#
# COMPACT_ATOMS: atom_id res chain seq x y z
N MET A 1 1.87 -18.32 57.89
CA MET A 1 1.04 -17.79 56.78
C MET A 1 1.87 -17.87 55.50
N GLY A 2 1.64 -18.92 54.69
CA GLY A 2 2.40 -19.13 53.45
C GLY A 2 1.89 -18.20 52.35
N SER A 3 2.78 -17.39 51.80
CA SER A 3 2.53 -16.60 50.59
C SER A 3 2.26 -17.54 49.42
N ALA A 4 1.04 -17.50 48.88
CA ALA A 4 0.69 -18.23 47.67
C ALA A 4 1.63 -17.80 46.52
N PRO A 5 2.20 -18.75 45.75
CA PRO A 5 3.00 -18.40 44.59
C PRO A 5 2.12 -17.69 43.57
N SER A 6 2.47 -16.46 43.23
CA SER A 6 1.85 -15.70 42.14
C SER A 6 1.92 -16.54 40.87
N ARG A 7 0.78 -17.02 40.38
CA ARG A 7 0.68 -17.68 39.06
C ARG A 7 1.32 -16.74 38.04
N PRO A 8 2.31 -17.17 37.26
CA PRO A 8 2.79 -16.36 36.15
C PRO A 8 1.58 -16.13 35.24
N LEU A 9 1.23 -14.86 35.02
CA LEU A 9 0.25 -14.47 34.01
C LEU A 9 0.73 -15.11 32.71
N ARG A 10 0.04 -16.15 32.22
CA ARG A 10 0.35 -16.74 30.91
C ARG A 10 0.31 -15.60 29.91
N GLU A 11 1.46 -15.24 29.38
CA GLU A 11 1.52 -14.23 28.34
C GLU A 11 0.62 -14.70 27.20
N PRO A 12 -0.34 -13.89 26.74
CA PRO A 12 -1.23 -14.29 25.67
C PRO A 12 -0.37 -14.60 24.44
N VAL A 13 -0.46 -15.84 23.96
CA VAL A 13 0.17 -16.26 22.71
C VAL A 13 -0.44 -15.40 21.59
N PRO A 14 0.37 -14.75 20.74
CA PRO A 14 -0.15 -13.96 19.62
C PRO A 14 -1.09 -14.80 18.76
N ALA A 15 -2.22 -14.24 18.35
CA ALA A 15 -3.26 -14.96 17.64
C ALA A 15 -2.73 -15.55 16.32
N GLY A 16 -3.28 -16.69 15.94
CA GLY A 16 -2.99 -17.30 14.64
C GLY A 16 -3.51 -16.45 13.48
N VAL A 17 -3.06 -16.75 12.25
CA VAL A 17 -3.51 -16.04 11.04
C VAL A 17 -5.03 -16.15 10.87
N ILE A 18 -5.58 -17.36 11.05
CA ILE A 18 -7.02 -17.64 10.90
C ILE A 18 -7.83 -16.91 11.97
N GLU A 19 -7.37 -16.93 13.22
CA GLU A 19 -8.03 -16.24 14.34
C GLU A 19 -8.03 -14.72 14.15
N THR A 20 -6.91 -14.18 13.66
CA THR A 20 -6.78 -12.74 13.37
C THR A 20 -7.77 -12.32 12.28
N LEU A 21 -7.84 -13.09 11.18
CA LEU A 21 -8.81 -12.85 10.11
C LEU A 21 -10.25 -12.97 10.62
N GLY A 22 -10.60 -14.04 11.34
CA GLY A 22 -11.93 -14.24 11.90
C GLY A 22 -12.36 -13.12 12.86
N THR A 23 -11.41 -12.63 13.66
CA THR A 23 -11.62 -11.48 14.57
C THR A 23 -11.89 -10.20 13.79
N ALA A 24 -11.14 -9.96 12.70
CA ALA A 24 -11.34 -8.79 11.85
C ALA A 24 -12.70 -8.79 11.16
N PHE A 25 -13.15 -9.94 10.63
CA PHE A 25 -14.50 -10.08 10.07
C PHE A 25 -15.59 -9.88 11.12
N THR A 26 -15.40 -10.42 12.33
CA THR A 26 -16.34 -10.21 13.44
C THR A 26 -16.42 -8.74 13.84
N LEU A 27 -15.30 -8.03 13.83
CA LEU A 27 -15.23 -6.60 14.11
C LEU A 27 -15.95 -5.77 13.03
N LEU A 28 -15.77 -6.14 11.76
CA LEU A 28 -16.46 -5.51 10.63
C LEU A 28 -17.97 -5.75 10.67
N ASN A 29 -18.42 -6.97 10.99
CA ASN A 29 -19.85 -7.30 11.10
C ASN A 29 -20.57 -6.46 12.16
N ARG A 30 -19.86 -6.04 13.22
CA ARG A 30 -20.40 -5.13 14.24
C ARG A 30 -20.41 -3.67 13.80
N ARG A 31 -19.67 -3.31 12.74
CA ARG A 31 -19.48 -1.94 12.25
C ARG A 31 -19.47 -1.91 10.71
N PRO A 32 -20.55 -2.34 10.04
CA PRO A 32 -20.57 -2.47 8.58
C PRO A 32 -20.37 -1.13 7.86
N TYR A 33 -20.67 -0.01 8.52
CA TYR A 33 -20.46 1.33 7.98
C TYR A 33 -18.99 1.62 7.61
N LEU A 34 -18.02 0.86 8.12
CA LEU A 34 -16.60 1.02 7.78
C LEU A 34 -16.29 0.69 6.32
N MET A 35 -17.06 -0.18 5.67
CA MET A 35 -16.86 -0.51 4.26
C MET A 35 -17.46 0.53 3.31
N LEU A 36 -18.35 1.42 3.80
CA LEU A 36 -19.04 2.40 2.96
C LEU A 36 -18.07 3.37 2.29
N VAL A 37 -16.94 3.68 2.91
CA VAL A 37 -15.91 4.53 2.31
C VAL A 37 -15.34 3.89 1.03
N LEU A 38 -15.03 2.60 1.08
CA LEU A 38 -14.54 1.85 -0.09
C LEU A 38 -15.62 1.76 -1.16
N VAL A 39 -16.86 1.42 -0.78
CA VAL A 39 -17.98 1.35 -1.73
C VAL A 39 -18.22 2.70 -2.40
N ALA A 40 -18.21 3.79 -1.64
CA ALA A 40 -18.40 5.14 -2.20
C ALA A 40 -17.27 5.52 -3.17
N LEU A 41 -16.03 5.16 -2.83
CA LEU A 41 -14.86 5.46 -3.65
C LEU A 41 -14.83 4.61 -4.94
N ASP A 42 -15.19 3.33 -4.85
CA ASP A 42 -15.36 2.46 -6.02
C ASP A 42 -16.52 2.95 -6.90
N CYS A 43 -17.66 3.35 -6.31
CA CYS A 43 -18.77 3.95 -7.06
C CYS A 43 -18.35 5.25 -7.75
N LEU A 44 -17.56 6.09 -7.07
CA LEU A 44 -17.01 7.32 -7.65
C LEU A 44 -16.09 7.00 -8.83
N GLN A 45 -15.25 5.96 -8.75
CA GLN A 45 -14.36 5.59 -9.85
C GLN A 45 -15.09 4.87 -10.98
N TRP A 46 -16.16 4.13 -10.68
CA TRP A 46 -16.98 3.45 -11.67
C TRP A 46 -17.86 4.43 -12.48
N LEU A 47 -18.51 5.38 -11.80
CA LEU A 47 -19.45 6.34 -12.41
C LEU A 47 -18.82 7.71 -12.69
N GLY A 48 -17.61 7.96 -12.19
CA GLY A 48 -16.96 9.25 -12.29
C GLY A 48 -16.48 9.60 -13.70
N PRO A 49 -16.07 10.87 -13.90
CA PRO A 49 -15.39 11.28 -15.12
C PRO A 49 -14.03 10.59 -15.21
N ARG A 50 -13.61 10.23 -16.42
CA ARG A 50 -12.27 9.70 -16.65
C ARG A 50 -11.31 10.85 -16.91
N ILE A 51 -10.19 10.89 -16.19
CA ILE A 51 -9.18 11.92 -16.39
C ILE A 51 -7.96 11.25 -17.02
N SER A 52 -7.76 11.47 -18.32
CA SER A 52 -6.68 10.83 -19.06
C SER A 52 -5.31 11.34 -18.58
N GLY A 53 -4.43 10.41 -18.22
CA GLY A 53 -3.02 10.68 -17.99
C GLY A 53 -2.16 10.63 -19.26
N GLY A 54 -2.74 10.29 -20.42
CA GLY A 54 -2.00 9.95 -21.64
C GLY A 54 -1.04 11.04 -22.12
N GLU A 55 -1.41 12.30 -21.95
CA GLU A 55 -0.59 13.44 -22.35
C GLU A 55 0.73 13.54 -21.55
N LEU A 56 0.72 13.15 -20.27
CA LEU A 56 1.92 13.11 -19.43
C LEU A 56 2.89 12.03 -19.91
N PHE A 57 2.37 10.84 -20.20
CA PHE A 57 3.18 9.74 -20.73
C PHE A 57 3.74 10.06 -22.12
N ARG A 58 2.97 10.77 -22.95
CA ARG A 58 3.44 11.28 -24.23
C ARG A 58 4.58 12.27 -24.05
N LEU A 59 4.47 13.22 -23.12
CA LEU A 59 5.53 14.17 -22.79
C LEU A 59 6.82 13.46 -22.35
N VAL A 60 6.71 12.53 -21.40
CA VAL A 60 7.84 11.75 -20.89
C VAL A 60 8.48 10.91 -21.99
N GLY A 61 7.67 10.21 -22.80
CA GLY A 61 8.16 9.41 -23.92
C GLY A 61 8.88 10.25 -24.98
N ASN A 62 8.34 11.43 -25.31
CA ASN A 62 8.98 12.36 -26.23
C ASN A 62 10.35 12.81 -25.70
N TYR A 63 10.42 13.15 -24.40
CA TYR A 63 11.65 13.57 -23.74
C TYR A 63 12.71 12.46 -23.72
N LEU A 64 12.33 11.24 -23.31
CA LEU A 64 13.25 10.11 -23.22
C LEU A 64 13.77 9.68 -24.60
N THR A 65 12.92 9.69 -25.64
CA THR A 65 13.38 9.41 -27.00
C THR A 65 14.28 10.52 -27.53
N ALA A 66 13.95 11.79 -27.28
CA ALA A 66 14.81 12.92 -27.68
C ALA A 66 16.18 12.88 -26.98
N ALA A 67 16.24 12.40 -25.73
CA ALA A 67 17.47 12.20 -24.98
C ALA A 67 18.25 10.94 -25.39
N GLY A 68 17.75 10.14 -26.34
CA GLY A 68 18.35 8.85 -26.73
C GLY A 68 18.27 7.76 -25.65
N ALA A 69 17.50 8.00 -24.58
CA ALA A 69 17.37 7.09 -23.44
C ALA A 69 16.33 5.98 -23.66
N MET A 70 15.46 6.11 -24.67
CA MET A 70 14.39 5.16 -24.96
C MET A 70 14.23 4.94 -26.48
N PRO A 71 14.33 3.69 -26.97
CA PRO A 71 13.99 3.32 -28.35
C PRO A 71 12.54 3.68 -28.73
N THR A 72 12.29 3.92 -30.01
CA THR A 72 10.95 4.27 -30.54
C THR A 72 9.88 3.22 -30.25
N ASP A 73 10.26 1.94 -30.24
CA ASP A 73 9.34 0.82 -30.00
C ASP A 73 8.90 0.75 -28.52
N GLN A 74 9.76 1.21 -27.61
CA GLN A 74 9.41 1.31 -26.19
C GLN A 74 8.54 2.55 -25.90
N ARG A 75 8.66 3.60 -26.72
CA ARG A 75 7.82 4.79 -26.62
C ARG A 75 6.36 4.49 -26.93
N THR A 76 6.06 3.67 -27.95
CA THR A 76 4.68 3.29 -28.27
C THR A 76 4.06 2.45 -27.15
N ALA A 77 4.83 1.55 -26.54
CA ALA A 77 4.40 0.82 -25.35
C ALA A 77 4.11 1.77 -24.16
N LEU A 78 4.99 2.74 -23.90
CA LEU A 78 4.78 3.75 -22.85
C LEU A 78 3.54 4.61 -23.10
N GLN A 79 3.27 4.99 -24.36
CA GLN A 79 2.08 5.74 -24.74
C GLN A 79 0.80 4.90 -24.60
N GLY A 80 0.85 3.61 -24.93
CA GLY A 80 -0.25 2.67 -24.71
C GLY A 80 -0.62 2.58 -23.22
N LEU A 81 0.38 2.46 -22.34
CA LEU A 81 0.17 2.48 -20.89
C LEU A 81 -0.48 3.79 -20.41
N GLY A 82 -0.04 4.92 -20.97
CA GLY A 82 -0.59 6.23 -20.61
C GLY A 82 -2.04 6.44 -21.04
N ALA A 83 -2.45 5.86 -22.17
CA ALA A 83 -3.81 5.99 -22.69
C ALA A 83 -4.85 5.32 -21.76
N ASP A 84 -4.47 4.22 -21.13
CA ASP A 84 -5.31 3.48 -20.19
C ASP A 84 -5.20 4.01 -18.74
N PHE A 85 -4.27 4.94 -18.48
CA PHE A 85 -4.04 5.47 -17.14
C PHE A 85 -5.02 6.59 -16.79
N ASP A 86 -5.97 6.29 -15.92
CA ASP A 86 -6.90 7.27 -15.35
C ASP A 86 -6.33 7.89 -14.07
N LEU A 87 -6.13 9.21 -14.08
CA LEU A 87 -5.61 9.96 -12.93
C LEU A 87 -6.54 9.87 -11.72
N LEU A 88 -7.85 9.63 -11.92
CA LEU A 88 -8.82 9.48 -10.82
C LEU A 88 -8.51 8.27 -9.92
N LEU A 89 -7.77 7.28 -10.44
CA LEU A 89 -7.30 6.12 -9.68
C LEU A 89 -6.30 6.50 -8.57
N LEU A 90 -5.69 7.69 -8.62
CA LEU A 90 -4.80 8.16 -7.57
C LEU A 90 -5.54 8.47 -6.25
N LEU A 91 -6.87 8.59 -6.29
CA LEU A 91 -7.67 8.70 -5.06
C LEU A 91 -7.62 7.43 -4.20
N THR A 92 -7.35 6.27 -4.81
CA THR A 92 -7.31 4.96 -4.16
C THR A 92 -5.89 4.47 -3.91
N THR A 93 -4.86 5.33 -3.95
CA THR A 93 -3.46 4.91 -3.78
C THR A 93 -3.20 4.10 -2.51
N LEU A 94 -3.89 4.41 -1.41
CA LEU A 94 -3.77 3.70 -0.13
C LEU A 94 -5.05 2.98 0.28
N ILE A 95 -6.10 3.05 -0.52
CA ILE A 95 -7.41 2.46 -0.22
C ILE A 95 -7.65 1.34 -1.22
N PRO A 96 -7.89 0.09 -0.78
CA PRO A 96 -8.23 -0.98 -1.70
C PRO A 96 -9.45 -0.63 -2.54
N SER A 97 -9.35 -0.79 -3.85
CA SER A 97 -10.44 -0.50 -4.79
C SER A 97 -10.51 -1.56 -5.88
N LEU A 98 -11.71 -2.07 -6.14
CA LEU A 98 -11.91 -3.07 -7.19
C LEU A 98 -11.70 -2.45 -8.57
N VAL A 99 -12.17 -1.21 -8.75
CA VAL A 99 -12.07 -0.48 -10.03
C VAL A 99 -10.61 -0.17 -10.35
N ALA A 100 -9.82 0.23 -9.36
CA ALA A 100 -8.40 0.48 -9.54
C ALA A 100 -7.60 -0.80 -9.86
N VAL A 101 -8.00 -1.95 -9.29
CA VAL A 101 -7.29 -3.22 -9.52
C VAL A 101 -7.62 -3.85 -10.89
N LEU A 102 -8.90 -3.85 -11.28
CA LEU A 102 -9.32 -4.46 -12.56
C LEU A 102 -9.20 -3.50 -13.75
N GLY A 103 -9.19 -2.19 -13.49
CA GLY A 103 -9.19 -1.14 -14.51
C GLY A 103 -10.62 -0.68 -14.84
N PRO A 104 -10.89 0.62 -14.99
CA PRO A 104 -12.22 1.14 -15.33
C PRO A 104 -12.82 0.54 -16.61
N GLN A 105 -11.99 0.11 -17.56
CA GLN A 105 -12.37 -0.49 -18.84
C GLN A 105 -13.00 -1.88 -18.72
N THR A 106 -12.82 -2.61 -17.61
CA THR A 106 -13.44 -3.93 -17.43
C THR A 106 -14.88 -3.89 -16.95
N PHE A 107 -15.37 -2.71 -16.56
CA PHE A 107 -16.69 -2.52 -16.01
C PHE A 107 -17.67 -2.08 -17.09
N ALA A 108 -18.81 -2.75 -17.15
CA ALA A 108 -19.96 -2.26 -17.89
C ALA A 108 -20.42 -0.93 -17.27
N VAL A 109 -20.61 0.08 -18.11
CA VAL A 109 -21.08 1.39 -17.68
C VAL A 109 -22.44 1.66 -18.34
N PRO A 110 -23.42 2.20 -17.59
CA PRO A 110 -24.74 2.51 -18.15
C PRO A 110 -24.71 3.70 -19.12
N PHE A 111 -23.66 4.51 -19.09
CA PHE A 111 -23.43 5.67 -19.95
C PHE A 111 -21.99 5.72 -20.43
N ARG A 112 -21.70 6.54 -21.44
CA ARG A 112 -20.33 6.84 -21.86
C ARG A 112 -19.75 7.90 -20.91
N PRO A 113 -18.80 7.56 -20.02
CA PRO A 113 -18.23 8.55 -19.11
C PRO A 113 -17.48 9.62 -19.90
N PRO A 114 -17.60 10.90 -19.52
CA PRO A 114 -16.81 11.95 -20.14
C PRO A 114 -15.33 11.69 -19.89
N VAL A 115 -14.53 11.74 -20.96
CA VAL A 115 -13.06 11.65 -20.88
C VAL A 115 -12.52 13.08 -20.97
N VAL A 116 -11.83 13.50 -19.91
CA VAL A 116 -11.17 14.79 -19.84
C VAL A 116 -9.70 14.58 -20.17
N GLU A 117 -9.22 15.27 -21.20
CA GLU A 117 -7.80 15.28 -21.60
C GLU A 117 -7.19 16.64 -21.22
N PRO A 118 -6.64 16.77 -20.00
CA PRO A 118 -6.02 18.01 -19.56
C PRO A 118 -4.71 18.28 -20.32
N VAL A 119 -4.41 19.56 -20.55
CA VAL A 119 -3.10 20.01 -21.04
C VAL A 119 -1.98 19.59 -20.07
N PRO A 120 -0.72 19.38 -20.53
CA PRO A 120 0.33 18.74 -19.73
C PRO A 120 0.59 19.39 -18.35
N LEU A 121 0.53 20.73 -18.28
CA LEU A 121 0.72 21.47 -17.04
C LEU A 121 -0.41 21.20 -16.04
N VAL A 122 -1.66 21.27 -16.50
CA VAL A 122 -2.85 20.99 -15.69
C VAL A 122 -2.85 19.52 -15.28
N ALA A 123 -2.50 18.61 -16.20
CA ALA A 123 -2.38 17.19 -15.92
C ALA A 123 -1.37 16.91 -14.79
N SER A 124 -0.24 17.61 -14.77
CA SER A 124 0.78 17.48 -13.71
C SER A 124 0.27 17.98 -12.36
N ILE A 125 -0.44 19.11 -12.34
CA ILE A 125 -1.06 19.65 -11.11
C ILE A 125 -2.14 18.69 -10.60
N VAL A 126 -2.98 18.17 -11.49
CA VAL A 126 -4.03 17.20 -11.16
C VAL A 126 -3.43 15.89 -10.66
N LEU A 127 -2.36 15.39 -11.29
CA LEU A 127 -1.61 14.21 -10.86
C LEU A 127 -1.15 14.36 -9.40
N VAL A 128 -0.41 15.43 -9.10
CA VAL A 128 0.13 15.68 -7.75
C VAL A 128 -1.00 15.95 -6.76
N GLY A 129 -2.00 16.73 -7.14
CA GLY A 129 -3.15 17.07 -6.31
C GLY A 129 -3.98 15.84 -5.93
N LEU A 130 -4.31 14.98 -6.89
CA LEU A 130 -5.05 13.74 -6.66
C LEU A 130 -4.23 12.73 -5.87
N PHE A 131 -2.93 12.61 -6.12
CA PHE A 131 -2.05 11.74 -5.34
C PHE A 131 -1.99 12.18 -3.87
N VAL A 132 -1.72 13.47 -3.61
CA VAL A 132 -1.67 14.01 -2.24
C VAL A 132 -3.03 13.84 -1.56
N PHE A 133 -4.12 14.15 -2.25
CA PHE A 133 -5.46 14.01 -1.71
C PHE A 133 -5.83 12.54 -1.46
N GLY A 134 -5.46 11.62 -2.35
CA GLY A 134 -5.63 10.18 -2.17
C GLY A 134 -4.86 9.64 -0.97
N VAL A 135 -3.63 10.11 -0.75
CA VAL A 135 -2.87 9.74 0.46
C VAL A 135 -3.52 10.29 1.73
N VAL A 136 -4.01 11.54 1.69
CA VAL A 136 -4.74 12.14 2.82
C VAL A 136 -6.00 11.35 3.14
N LEU A 137 -6.82 11.07 2.13
CA LEU A 137 -8.05 10.29 2.24
C LEU A 137 -7.75 8.89 2.80
N GLY A 138 -6.76 8.21 2.24
CA GLY A 138 -6.30 6.90 2.69
C GLY A 138 -5.87 6.91 4.15
N MET A 139 -4.93 7.77 4.53
CA MET A 139 -4.43 7.80 5.91
C MET A 139 -5.52 8.20 6.92
N CYS A 140 -6.47 9.05 6.55
CA CYS A 140 -7.65 9.31 7.36
C CYS A 140 -8.50 8.05 7.55
N TYR A 141 -8.77 7.30 6.48
CA TYR A 141 -9.50 6.03 6.53
C TYR A 141 -8.79 4.99 7.39
N TRP A 142 -7.49 4.76 7.15
CA TRP A 142 -6.66 3.88 7.96
C TRP A 142 -6.65 4.29 9.44
N THR A 143 -6.62 5.60 9.74
CA THR A 143 -6.67 6.11 11.12
C THR A 143 -8.01 5.81 11.80
N ILE A 144 -9.13 5.85 11.07
CA ILE A 144 -10.44 5.43 11.58
C ILE A 144 -10.39 3.94 11.93
N LEU A 145 -9.90 3.08 11.03
CA LEU A 145 -9.77 1.64 11.28
C LEU A 145 -8.84 1.35 12.47
N GLY A 146 -7.71 2.06 12.57
CA GLY A 146 -6.79 1.97 13.69
C GLY A 146 -7.44 2.35 15.03
N ALA A 147 -8.23 3.43 15.07
CA ALA A 147 -8.99 3.82 16.27
C ALA A 147 -10.01 2.75 16.68
N VAL A 148 -10.67 2.11 15.71
CA VAL A 148 -11.58 0.98 15.94
C VAL A 148 -10.85 -0.21 16.56
N VAL A 149 -9.66 -0.56 16.05
CA VAL A 149 -8.82 -1.64 16.57
C VAL A 149 -8.27 -1.33 17.97
N ARG A 150 -7.96 -0.06 18.27
CA ARG A 150 -7.55 0.37 19.62
C ARG A 150 -8.70 0.44 20.62
N GLY A 151 -9.95 0.36 20.17
CA GLY A 151 -11.13 0.54 21.03
C GLY A 151 -11.34 1.99 21.48
N GLU A 152 -10.78 2.95 20.75
CA GLU A 152 -10.87 4.37 21.06
C GLU A 152 -12.25 4.94 20.69
N ARG A 153 -12.70 5.97 21.42
CA ARG A 153 -13.90 6.72 21.04
C ARG A 153 -13.59 7.62 19.84
N LEU A 154 -14.42 7.53 18.81
CA LEU A 154 -14.26 8.30 17.58
C LEU A 154 -14.59 9.78 17.85
N ARG A 155 -13.56 10.60 18.09
CA ARG A 155 -13.68 12.05 18.16
C ARG A 155 -13.19 12.65 16.84
N LEU A 156 -14.10 13.24 16.07
CA LEU A 156 -13.83 13.71 14.70
C LEU A 156 -12.60 14.63 14.62
N ALA A 157 -12.51 15.64 15.50
CA ALA A 157 -11.38 16.57 15.50
C ALA A 157 -10.03 15.89 15.79
N ALA A 158 -10.00 14.90 16.68
CA ALA A 158 -8.80 14.15 17.00
C ALA A 158 -8.41 13.20 15.84
N LEU A 159 -9.41 12.57 15.20
CA LEU A 159 -9.21 11.70 14.04
C LEU A 159 -8.67 12.47 12.84
N LEU A 160 -9.22 13.66 12.55
CA LEU A 160 -8.74 14.49 11.45
C LEU A 160 -7.31 14.98 11.70
N ARG A 161 -7.00 15.45 12.92
CA ARG A 161 -5.64 15.89 13.26
C ARG A 161 -4.64 14.72 13.18
N THR A 162 -5.01 13.56 13.70
CA THR A 162 -4.16 12.36 13.66
C THR A 162 -4.01 11.83 12.25
N GLY A 163 -5.11 11.82 11.48
CA GLY A 163 -5.15 11.45 10.07
C GLY A 163 -4.21 12.33 9.25
N LEU A 164 -4.34 13.65 9.33
CA LEU A 164 -3.44 14.59 8.64
C LEU A 164 -1.97 14.42 9.03
N ARG A 165 -1.68 14.21 10.33
CA ARG A 165 -0.32 13.91 10.77
C ARG A 165 0.21 12.63 10.11
N ASN A 166 -0.60 11.57 10.09
CA ASN A 166 -0.24 10.29 9.47
C ASN A 166 -0.09 10.45 7.94
N SER A 167 -0.90 11.30 7.29
CA SER A 167 -0.76 11.66 5.88
C SER A 167 0.59 12.32 5.59
N VAL A 168 1.02 13.26 6.43
CA VAL A 168 2.33 13.91 6.28
C VAL A 168 3.47 12.89 6.43
N MET A 169 3.37 11.98 7.40
CA MET A 169 4.36 10.91 7.57
C MET A 169 4.41 9.97 6.36
N MET A 170 3.25 9.64 5.79
CA MET A 170 3.16 8.80 4.60
C MET A 170 3.65 9.51 3.33
N LEU A 171 3.33 10.80 3.16
CA LEU A 171 3.92 11.62 2.10
C LEU A 171 5.45 11.69 2.21
N THR A 172 5.96 11.85 3.43
CA THR A 172 7.40 11.86 3.70
C THR A 172 8.02 10.50 3.36
N TYR A 173 7.35 9.41 3.72
CA TYR A 173 7.76 8.06 3.33
C TYR A 173 7.82 7.90 1.81
N PHE A 174 6.76 8.27 1.08
CA PHE A 174 6.76 8.24 -0.38
C PHE A 174 7.84 9.13 -0.99
N GLY A 175 8.07 10.32 -0.44
CA GLY A 175 9.16 11.20 -0.86
C GLY A 175 10.53 10.55 -0.72
N ILE A 176 10.80 9.91 0.42
CA ILE A 176 12.04 9.14 0.66
C ILE A 176 12.15 7.98 -0.32
N LEU A 177 11.05 7.26 -0.60
CA LEU A 177 11.05 6.16 -1.57
C LEU A 177 11.35 6.64 -2.98
N VAL A 178 10.74 7.73 -3.43
CA VAL A 178 10.98 8.32 -4.75
C VAL A 178 12.44 8.76 -4.87
N LEU A 179 12.98 9.46 -3.86
CA LEU A 179 14.39 9.87 -3.85
C LEU A 179 15.35 8.68 -3.83
N GLY A 180 15.05 7.66 -3.03
CA GLY A 180 15.83 6.43 -2.97
C GLY A 180 15.82 5.66 -4.30
N LEU A 181 14.64 5.54 -4.93
CA LEU A 181 14.48 4.91 -6.23
C LEU A 181 15.24 5.70 -7.31
N MET A 182 15.16 7.03 -7.31
CA MET A 182 15.93 7.88 -8.23
C MET A 182 17.45 7.68 -8.07
N GLY A 183 17.94 7.57 -6.83
CA GLY A 183 19.35 7.24 -6.58
C GLY A 183 19.73 5.87 -7.15
N ILE A 184 18.90 4.85 -6.90
CA ILE A 184 19.13 3.48 -7.38
C ILE A 184 19.10 3.42 -8.92
N THR A 185 18.14 4.09 -9.57
CA THR A 185 18.03 4.09 -11.04
C THR A 185 19.20 4.80 -11.70
N VAL A 186 19.68 5.91 -11.12
CA VAL A 186 20.90 6.60 -11.60
C VAL A 186 22.11 5.65 -11.51
N ILE A 187 22.34 5.02 -10.36
CA ILE A 187 23.46 4.08 -10.18
C ILE A 187 23.33 2.89 -11.14
N ALA A 188 22.14 2.31 -11.27
CA ALA A 188 21.90 1.19 -12.18
C ALA A 188 22.13 1.57 -13.64
N SER A 189 21.67 2.76 -14.06
CA SER A 189 21.84 3.26 -15.43
C SER A 189 23.32 3.50 -15.77
N LEU A 190 24.10 4.08 -14.84
CA LEU A 190 25.53 4.28 -15.00
C LEU A 190 26.28 2.93 -15.08
N THR A 191 25.91 1.99 -14.22
CA THR A 191 26.50 0.64 -14.21
C THR A 191 26.23 -0.08 -15.54
N LEU A 192 25.00 0.01 -16.04
CA LEU A 192 24.64 -0.59 -17.33
C LEU A 192 25.37 0.11 -18.48
N ALA A 193 25.46 1.43 -18.49
CA ALA A 193 26.19 2.19 -19.51
C ALA A 193 27.66 1.75 -19.58
N VAL A 194 28.37 1.71 -18.45
CA VAL A 194 29.77 1.23 -18.40
C VAL A 194 29.87 -0.22 -18.86
N ALA A 195 28.97 -1.10 -18.39
CA ALA A 195 28.95 -2.50 -18.80
C ALA A 195 28.76 -2.67 -20.32
N THR A 196 27.89 -1.87 -20.93
CA THR A 196 27.67 -1.91 -22.39
C THR A 196 28.90 -1.50 -23.18
N VAL A 197 29.64 -0.47 -22.74
CA VAL A 197 30.88 -0.02 -23.39
C VAL A 197 31.98 -1.09 -23.33
N VAL A 198 32.04 -1.88 -22.26
CA VAL A 198 33.02 -2.96 -22.06
C VAL A 198 32.58 -4.29 -22.71
N GLY A 199 31.40 -4.33 -23.34
CA GLY A 199 30.86 -5.56 -23.96
C GLY A 199 30.23 -6.54 -22.97
N LEU A 200 29.99 -6.12 -21.72
CA LEU A 200 29.39 -6.91 -20.64
C LEU A 200 27.93 -6.54 -20.33
N GLY A 201 27.30 -5.71 -21.16
CA GLY A 201 25.94 -5.21 -20.91
C GLY A 201 24.90 -6.33 -20.73
N VAL A 202 24.91 -7.34 -21.61
CA VAL A 202 23.96 -8.47 -21.54
C VAL A 202 24.18 -9.32 -20.27
N PRO A 203 25.40 -9.81 -19.96
CA PRO A 203 25.66 -10.51 -18.71
C PRO A 203 25.25 -9.73 -17.46
N VAL A 204 25.57 -8.42 -17.41
CA VAL A 204 25.21 -7.57 -16.27
C VAL A 204 23.70 -7.45 -16.12
N LEU A 205 22.97 -7.24 -17.22
CA LEU A 205 21.50 -7.18 -17.18
C LEU A 205 20.87 -8.51 -16.72
N SER A 206 21.39 -9.63 -17.21
CA SER A 206 20.93 -10.97 -16.82
C SER A 206 21.16 -11.27 -15.34
N LEU A 207 22.27 -10.80 -14.75
CA LEU A 207 22.54 -10.95 -13.31
C LEU A 207 21.79 -9.94 -12.45
N ALA A 208 21.64 -8.70 -12.93
CA ALA A 208 20.94 -7.65 -12.21
C ALA A 208 19.45 -7.96 -12.03
N THR A 209 18.81 -8.52 -13.05
CA THR A 209 17.36 -8.83 -13.03
C THR A 209 16.92 -9.67 -11.83
N PRO A 210 17.47 -10.88 -11.56
CA PRO A 210 17.08 -11.67 -10.39
C PRO A 210 17.44 -10.98 -9.06
N ILE A 211 18.53 -10.22 -9.00
CA ILE A 211 18.90 -9.45 -7.81
C ILE A 211 17.84 -8.39 -7.50
N PHE A 212 17.40 -7.64 -8.52
CA PHE A 212 16.32 -6.66 -8.37
C PHE A 212 14.98 -7.30 -8.00
N LEU A 213 14.68 -8.49 -8.54
CA LEU A 213 13.48 -9.24 -8.16
C LEU A 213 13.51 -9.67 -6.69
N ILE A 214 14.63 -10.23 -6.23
CA ILE A 214 14.81 -10.63 -4.82
C ILE A 214 14.78 -9.41 -3.92
N ALA A 215 15.47 -8.33 -4.29
CA ALA A 215 15.47 -7.08 -3.54
C ALA A 215 14.07 -6.47 -3.45
N GLY A 216 13.30 -6.50 -4.55
CA GLY A 216 11.90 -6.06 -4.59
C GLY A 216 11.01 -6.90 -3.69
N LEU A 217 11.18 -8.23 -3.67
CA LEU A 217 10.45 -9.11 -2.77
C LEU A 217 10.79 -8.84 -1.31
N VAL A 218 12.08 -8.70 -0.97
CA VAL A 218 12.52 -8.38 0.40
C VAL A 218 12.00 -7.00 0.81
N PHE A 219 12.02 -6.02 -0.10
CA PHE A 219 11.48 -4.70 0.12
C PHE A 219 9.96 -4.76 0.38
N TYR A 220 9.21 -5.49 -0.44
CA TYR A 220 7.77 -5.72 -0.24
C TYR A 220 7.47 -6.33 1.13
N LEU A 221 8.15 -7.43 1.49
CA LEU A 221 7.98 -8.09 2.79
C LEU A 221 8.38 -7.18 3.96
N GLY A 222 9.44 -6.38 3.79
CA GLY A 222 9.95 -5.47 4.80
C GLY A 222 9.08 -4.22 4.99
N THR A 223 8.31 -3.83 3.98
CA THR A 223 7.46 -2.61 4.01
C THR A 223 5.98 -2.88 4.21
N PHE A 224 5.56 -4.15 4.18
CA PHE A 224 4.14 -4.56 4.28
C PHE A 224 3.38 -3.98 5.49
N PHE A 225 4.04 -3.75 6.64
CA PHE A 225 3.39 -3.20 7.84
C PHE A 225 3.74 -1.73 8.10
N VAL A 226 4.24 -1.00 7.10
CA VAL A 226 4.61 0.42 7.27
C VAL A 226 3.36 1.27 7.50
N GLU A 227 2.29 1.03 6.76
CA GLU A 227 0.98 1.66 6.94
C GLU A 227 0.48 1.44 8.38
N ASP A 228 0.48 0.18 8.82
CA ASP A 228 0.04 -0.21 10.16
C ASP A 228 0.87 0.49 11.26
N ALA A 229 2.19 0.59 11.05
CA ALA A 229 3.11 1.22 12.01
C ALA A 229 2.92 2.73 12.13
N ILE A 230 2.70 3.43 11.01
CA ILE A 230 2.41 4.86 11.02
C ILE A 230 1.10 5.11 11.78
N VAL A 231 0.08 4.29 11.53
CA VAL A 231 -1.27 4.49 12.07
C VAL A 231 -1.38 4.08 13.55
N LEU A 232 -0.87 2.91 13.91
CA LEU A 232 -1.03 2.34 15.24
C LEU A 232 0.01 2.85 16.24
N SER A 233 1.27 2.97 15.79
CA SER A 233 2.39 3.38 16.65
C SER A 233 2.71 4.87 16.54
N GLY A 234 2.10 5.60 15.61
CA GLY A 234 2.43 7.01 15.36
C GLY A 234 3.90 7.20 14.95
N ALA A 235 4.50 6.18 14.35
CA ALA A 235 5.92 6.17 14.02
C ALA A 235 6.21 7.07 12.82
N GLY A 236 7.34 7.77 12.86
CA GLY A 236 7.89 8.43 11.66
C GLY A 236 8.34 7.39 10.61
N PRO A 237 8.61 7.81 9.36
CA PRO A 237 8.82 6.92 8.22
C PRO A 237 9.93 5.88 8.45
N PHE A 238 11.08 6.29 8.97
CA PHE A 238 12.20 5.38 9.25
C PHE A 238 11.88 4.37 10.36
N ARG A 239 11.25 4.83 11.45
CA ARG A 239 10.85 3.94 12.56
C ARG A 239 9.75 2.97 12.14
N ALA A 240 8.84 3.40 11.26
CA ALA A 240 7.79 2.54 10.72
C ALA A 240 8.38 1.37 9.94
N VAL A 241 9.37 1.62 9.07
CA VAL A 241 10.11 0.56 8.36
C VAL A 241 10.86 -0.34 9.33
N GLN A 242 11.52 0.23 10.35
CA GLN A 242 12.21 -0.56 11.38
C GLN A 242 11.26 -1.48 12.16
N TYR A 243 10.05 -1.02 12.49
CA TYR A 243 9.05 -1.85 13.15
C TYR A 243 8.52 -2.95 12.23
N SER A 244 8.24 -2.63 10.97
CA SER A 244 7.81 -3.62 9.98
C SER A 244 8.86 -4.73 9.80
N ILE A 245 10.13 -4.35 9.58
CA ILE A 245 11.25 -5.32 9.49
C ILE A 245 11.45 -6.06 10.82
N GLY A 246 11.27 -5.39 11.96
CA GLY A 246 11.36 -5.98 13.28
C GLY A 246 10.34 -7.12 13.47
N ILE A 247 9.10 -6.92 13.04
CA ILE A 247 8.04 -7.94 13.10
C ILE A 247 8.42 -9.14 12.22
N LEU A 248 8.90 -8.89 11.00
CA LEU A 248 9.34 -9.95 10.09
C LEU A 248 10.50 -10.77 10.68
N ARG A 249 11.41 -10.15 11.43
CA ARG A 249 12.54 -10.84 12.07
C ARG A 249 12.13 -11.65 13.30
N VAL A 250 11.28 -11.09 14.15
CA VAL A 250 10.85 -11.74 15.41
C VAL A 250 9.86 -12.87 15.15
N ALA A 251 8.97 -12.71 14.16
CA ALA A 251 7.90 -13.65 13.85
C ALA A 251 7.86 -13.97 12.35
N PHE A 252 8.98 -14.45 11.79
CA PHE A 252 9.12 -14.67 10.34
C PHE A 252 8.02 -15.54 9.74
N TRP A 253 7.86 -16.78 10.22
CA TRP A 253 6.90 -17.73 9.64
C TRP A 253 5.44 -17.30 9.78
N PRO A 254 4.95 -16.85 10.96
CA PRO A 254 3.60 -16.31 11.06
C PRO A 254 3.38 -15.11 10.14
N THR A 255 4.36 -14.21 10.04
CA THR A 255 4.28 -13.02 9.20
C THR A 255 4.23 -13.38 7.72
N LEU A 256 5.07 -14.30 7.26
CA LEU A 256 5.08 -14.75 5.88
C LEU A 256 3.76 -15.44 5.50
N ARG A 257 3.19 -16.26 6.40
CA ARG A 257 1.88 -16.89 6.19
C ARG A 257 0.75 -15.86 6.15
N PHE A 258 0.80 -14.85 7.02
CA PHE A 258 -0.18 -13.77 7.03
C PHE A 258 -0.13 -12.97 5.73
N ILE A 259 1.06 -12.50 5.34
CA ILE A 259 1.27 -11.77 4.09
C ILE A 259 0.83 -12.62 2.90
N GLY A 260 1.22 -13.90 2.87
CA GLY A 260 0.82 -14.83 1.81
C GLY A 260 -0.69 -15.00 1.70
N ALA A 261 -1.39 -15.22 2.82
CA ALA A 261 -2.84 -15.35 2.85
C ALA A 261 -3.53 -14.06 2.39
N VAL A 262 -3.13 -12.90 2.95
CA VAL A 262 -3.69 -11.60 2.59
C VAL A 262 -3.43 -11.29 1.10
N SER A 263 -2.22 -11.53 0.59
CA SER A 263 -1.85 -11.28 -0.80
C SER A 263 -2.63 -12.20 -1.75
N MET A 264 -2.78 -13.48 -1.41
CA MET A 264 -3.57 -14.43 -2.18
C MET A 264 -5.04 -13.99 -2.29
N ILE A 265 -5.63 -13.49 -1.20
CA ILE A 265 -7.00 -12.98 -1.22
C ILE A 265 -7.09 -11.66 -2.00
N GLN A 266 -6.17 -10.72 -1.79
CA GLN A 266 -6.18 -9.42 -2.48
C GLN A 266 -5.98 -9.55 -4.00
N LEU A 267 -5.19 -10.53 -4.46
CA LEU A 267 -4.99 -10.79 -5.89
C LEU A 267 -6.10 -11.68 -6.48
N GLY A 268 -6.56 -12.69 -5.73
CA GLY A 268 -7.53 -13.67 -6.21
C GLY A 268 -8.97 -13.15 -6.25
N LEU A 269 -9.38 -12.36 -5.25
CA LEU A 269 -10.76 -11.89 -5.13
C LEU A 269 -11.20 -10.98 -6.29
N PRO A 270 -10.41 -9.97 -6.73
CA PRO A 270 -10.75 -9.18 -7.91
C PRO A 270 -11.00 -10.03 -9.16
N LEU A 271 -10.15 -11.04 -9.38
CA LEU A 271 -10.28 -11.95 -10.51
C LEU A 271 -11.58 -12.77 -10.44
N ALA A 272 -11.94 -13.26 -9.25
CA ALA A 272 -13.21 -13.96 -9.03
C ALA A 272 -14.42 -13.05 -9.28
N LEU A 273 -14.33 -11.78 -8.85
CA LEU A 273 -15.42 -10.81 -9.00
C LEU A 273 -15.54 -10.23 -10.42
N ARG A 274 -14.54 -10.42 -11.28
CA ARG A 274 -14.55 -9.98 -12.68
C ARG A 274 -15.76 -10.51 -13.46
N VAL A 275 -16.29 -11.69 -13.11
CA VAL A 275 -17.48 -12.26 -13.76
C VAL A 275 -18.71 -11.34 -13.65
N PHE A 276 -18.79 -10.54 -12.58
CA PHE A 276 -19.91 -9.63 -12.33
C PHE A 276 -19.73 -8.25 -13.00
N THR A 277 -18.53 -7.91 -13.47
CA THR A 277 -18.28 -6.57 -14.04
C THR A 277 -18.86 -6.40 -15.44
N GLY A 278 -19.21 -7.50 -16.11
CA GLY A 278 -19.84 -7.48 -17.43
C GLY A 278 -21.34 -7.11 -17.44
N ASN A 279 -22.01 -7.13 -16.28
CA ASN A 279 -23.42 -6.77 -16.17
C ASN A 279 -23.61 -5.61 -15.18
N VAL A 280 -24.13 -4.48 -15.67
CA VAL A 280 -24.34 -3.25 -14.88
C VAL A 280 -25.10 -3.52 -13.57
N LEU A 281 -26.09 -4.40 -13.57
CA LEU A 281 -26.89 -4.72 -12.38
C LEU A 281 -26.12 -5.55 -11.34
N ALA A 282 -25.08 -6.28 -11.75
CA ALA A 282 -24.26 -7.12 -10.87
C ALA A 282 -23.05 -6.38 -10.27
N ILE A 283 -22.68 -5.21 -10.82
CA ILE A 283 -21.54 -4.41 -10.35
C ILE A 283 -21.68 -4.01 -8.87
N PRO A 284 -22.82 -3.51 -8.37
CA PRO A 284 -22.96 -3.16 -6.96
C PRO A 284 -22.64 -4.33 -6.01
N PHE A 285 -23.01 -5.56 -6.39
CA PHE A 285 -22.67 -6.75 -5.62
C PHE A 285 -21.16 -7.00 -5.57
N ALA A 286 -20.47 -6.84 -6.70
CA ALA A 286 -19.02 -6.96 -6.77
C ALA A 286 -18.30 -5.91 -5.93
N LEU A 287 -18.72 -4.64 -6.01
CA LEU A 287 -18.14 -3.54 -5.24
C LEU A 287 -18.32 -3.76 -3.73
N VAL A 288 -19.53 -4.10 -3.29
CA VAL A 288 -19.82 -4.32 -1.86
C VAL A 288 -19.06 -5.54 -1.33
N SER A 289 -19.01 -6.63 -2.11
CA SER A 289 -18.30 -7.85 -1.71
C SER A 289 -16.80 -7.63 -1.60
N TYR A 290 -16.20 -6.92 -2.57
CA TYR A 290 -14.80 -6.54 -2.51
C TYR A 290 -14.51 -5.61 -1.32
N ALA A 291 -15.30 -4.55 -1.14
CA ALA A 291 -15.15 -3.61 -0.04
C ALA A 291 -15.25 -4.29 1.34
N TYR A 292 -16.16 -5.25 1.50
CA TYR A 292 -16.32 -6.04 2.72
C TYR A 292 -15.04 -6.83 3.03
N VAL A 293 -14.53 -7.62 2.08
CA VAL A 293 -13.33 -8.43 2.30
C VAL A 293 -12.10 -7.54 2.48
N ALA A 294 -11.92 -6.52 1.65
CA ALA A 294 -10.78 -5.62 1.73
C ALA A 294 -10.72 -4.88 3.07
N THR A 295 -11.85 -4.37 3.57
CA THR A 295 -11.91 -3.73 4.89
C THR A 295 -11.53 -4.71 6.00
N ALA A 296 -12.01 -5.96 5.94
CA ALA A 296 -11.66 -6.98 6.92
C ALA A 296 -10.17 -7.35 6.87
N LEU A 297 -9.55 -7.39 5.68
CA LEU A 297 -8.11 -7.64 5.54
C LEU A 297 -7.27 -6.51 6.14
N VAL A 298 -7.67 -5.26 5.94
CA VAL A 298 -6.99 -4.11 6.57
C VAL A 298 -7.15 -4.15 8.09
N LEU A 299 -8.34 -4.46 8.60
CA LEU A 299 -8.53 -4.66 10.04
C LEU A 299 -7.67 -5.81 10.58
N ALA A 300 -7.51 -6.89 9.81
CA ALA A 300 -6.66 -8.01 10.17
C ALA A 300 -5.17 -7.62 10.19
N SER A 301 -4.68 -6.80 9.26
CA SER A 301 -3.28 -6.34 9.26
C SER A 301 -2.99 -5.50 10.50
N LEU A 302 -3.89 -4.57 10.82
CA LEU A 302 -3.81 -3.73 12.01
C LEU A 302 -3.80 -4.56 13.30
N LEU A 303 -4.66 -5.58 13.40
CA LEU A 303 -4.69 -6.50 14.55
C LEU A 303 -3.39 -7.32 14.64
N PHE A 304 -2.94 -7.89 13.52
CA PHE A 304 -1.72 -8.68 13.45
C PHE A 304 -0.49 -7.88 13.88
N TYR A 305 -0.39 -6.64 13.40
CA TYR A 305 0.66 -5.69 13.75
C TYR A 305 0.63 -5.36 15.24
N ARG A 306 -0.55 -5.00 15.77
CA ARG A 306 -0.73 -4.58 17.16
C ARG A 306 -0.21 -5.63 18.16
N GLU A 307 -0.47 -6.91 17.90
CA GLU A 307 -0.01 -7.99 18.78
C GLU A 307 1.51 -8.17 18.75
N ARG A 308 2.14 -8.00 17.59
CA ARG A 308 3.54 -8.37 17.37
C ARG A 308 4.51 -7.22 17.59
N VAL A 309 4.07 -5.97 17.42
CA VAL A 309 4.91 -4.80 17.68
C VAL A 309 5.42 -4.75 19.13
N ILE A 310 4.64 -5.25 20.09
CA ILE A 310 5.04 -5.32 21.51
C ILE A 310 6.32 -6.15 21.69
N LEU A 311 6.45 -7.26 20.96
CA LEU A 311 7.63 -8.12 21.02
C LEU A 311 8.88 -7.40 20.47
N VAL A 312 8.70 -6.61 19.40
CA VAL A 312 9.78 -5.81 18.81
C VAL A 312 10.23 -4.72 19.77
N LEU A 313 9.30 -3.99 20.40
CA LEU A 313 9.61 -2.93 21.34
C LEU A 313 10.32 -3.46 22.60
N ARG A 314 9.89 -4.61 23.13
CA ARG A 314 10.58 -5.29 24.24
C ARG A 314 12.02 -5.65 23.87
N GLY A 315 12.24 -6.20 22.68
CA GLY A 315 13.57 -6.54 22.19
C GLY A 315 14.49 -5.32 22.03
N GLN A 316 13.94 -4.16 21.64
CA GLN A 316 14.70 -2.91 21.55
C GLN A 316 15.07 -2.36 22.93
N ALA A 317 14.15 -2.40 23.90
CA ALA A 317 14.41 -1.92 25.26
C ALA A 317 15.54 -2.71 25.96
N VAL A 318 15.56 -4.04 25.81
CA VAL A 318 16.62 -4.89 26.37
C VAL A 318 17.98 -4.61 25.74
N ARG A 319 18.03 -4.27 24.44
CA ARG A 319 19.28 -3.89 23.78
C ARG A 319 19.79 -2.55 24.29
N ALA A 320 18.90 -1.56 24.43
CA ALA A 320 19.26 -0.24 24.94
C ALA A 320 19.84 -0.31 26.35
N SER A 321 19.23 -1.08 27.25
CA SER A 321 19.75 -1.27 28.61
C SER A 321 21.11 -1.97 28.66
N ARG A 322 21.41 -2.83 27.67
CA ARG A 322 22.70 -3.53 27.62
C ARG A 322 23.83 -2.61 27.17
N THR A 323 23.58 -1.75 26.19
CA THR A 323 24.53 -0.71 25.76
C THR A 323 24.83 0.29 26.88
N GLU A 324 23.84 0.69 27.67
CA GLU A 324 24.07 1.60 28.81
C GLU A 324 24.90 0.98 29.95
N VAL A 325 24.91 -0.34 30.07
CA VAL A 325 25.74 -1.08 31.04
C VAL A 325 27.17 -1.29 30.51
N GLU A 326 27.35 -1.43 29.20
CA GLU A 326 28.68 -1.55 28.58
C GLU A 326 29.43 -0.22 28.46
N GLU A 327 28.72 0.92 28.48
CA GLU A 327 29.32 2.27 28.47
C GLU A 327 29.65 2.83 29.87
N ARG A 328 29.35 2.10 30.95
CA ARG A 328 29.69 2.46 32.34
C ARG A 328 30.82 1.60 32.90
#